data_AF-A0A3C0BD74-F1
#
_entry.id   AF-A0A3C0BD74-F1
#
_cell.length_a   1.000
_cell.length_b   1.000
_cell.length_c   1.000
_cell.angle_alpha   90.00
_cell.angle_beta   90.00
_cell.angle_gamma   90.00
#
_symmetry.space_group_name_H-M   'P 1'
#
loop_
_entity.id
_entity.type
_entity.pdbx_description
1 polymer ?
#
loop_
_entity_poly.entity_id
_entity_poly.type
_entity_poly.pdbx_seq_one_letter_code
_entity_poly.pdbx_strand_id
1 'polypeptide(L)' 'MRFRKKANHDKNFNIILQNGSLLLIGGELQHHWQQAVPKSKKPMGARINLTFRFIRSQ' A
#
# COMPACT_ATOMS: atom_id res chain seq x y z
N MET A 1 -1.22 -3.86 -4.45
CA MET A 1 -0.81 -2.60 -3.81
C MET A 1 0.15 -1.88 -4.73
N ARG A 2 -0.09 -0.60 -5.04
CA ARG A 2 0.82 0.24 -5.83
C ARG A 2 1.64 1.11 -4.90
N PHE A 3 2.95 1.19 -5.17
CA PHE A 3 3.88 2.11 -4.53
C PHE A 3 4.39 3.11 -5.56
N ARG A 4 4.47 4.38 -5.20
CA ARG A 4 5.01 5.45 -6.04
C ARG A 4 5.89 6.37 -5.22
N LYS A 5 7.12 6.65 -5.68
CA LYS A 5 8.07 7.50 -4.96
C LYS A 5 7.56 8.93 -4.90
N LYS A 6 7.47 9.53 -3.71
CA LYS A 6 6.92 10.87 -3.46
C LYS A 6 7.68 11.98 -4.19
N ALA A 7 9.01 11.88 -4.23
CA ALA A 7 9.88 12.98 -4.68
C ALA A 7 9.69 13.34 -6.17
N ASN A 8 9.58 12.34 -7.05
CA ASN A 8 9.55 12.58 -8.49
C ASN A 8 8.57 11.68 -9.25
N HIS A 9 7.84 10.78 -8.58
CA HIS A 9 6.88 9.84 -9.18
C HIS A 9 7.43 8.89 -10.27
N ASP A 10 8.67 9.04 -10.72
CA ASP A 10 9.31 8.23 -11.77
C ASP A 10 9.41 6.75 -11.37
N LYS A 11 9.68 6.51 -10.08
CA LYS A 11 9.78 5.15 -9.56
C LYS A 11 8.44 4.70 -9.02
N ASN A 12 7.93 3.62 -9.60
CA ASN A 12 6.73 2.95 -9.14
C ASN A 12 6.90 1.43 -9.26
N PHE A 13 6.20 0.70 -8.39
CA PHE A 13 6.13 -0.75 -8.47
C PHE A 13 4.82 -1.25 -7.85
N ASN A 14 4.44 -2.48 -8.18
CA ASN A 14 3.23 -3.10 -7.68
C ASN A 14 3.56 -4.41 -6.96
N ILE A 15 2.88 -4.64 -5.84
CA ILE A 15 2.88 -5.91 -5.12
C ILE A 15 1.50 -6.54 -5.27
N ILE A 16 1.43 -7.80 -5.70
CA ILE A 16 0.18 -8.56 -5.75
C ILE A 16 -0.14 -9.01 -4.32
N LEU A 17 -1.33 -8.67 -3.83
CA LEU A 17 -1.83 -9.10 -2.52
C LEU A 17 -3.00 -10.04 -2.73
N GLN A 18 -2.77 -11.31 -2.46
CA GLN A 18 -3.80 -12.35 -2.48
C GLN A 18 -4.61 -12.31 -1.19
N ASN A 19 -5.63 -13.16 -1.09
CA ASN A 19 -6.34 -13.36 0.17
C ASN A 19 -5.37 -13.90 1.23
N GLY A 20 -5.48 -13.41 2.46
CA GLY A 20 -4.57 -13.77 3.56
C GLY A 20 -3.18 -13.15 3.49
N SER A 21 -2.84 -12.36 2.45
CA SER A 21 -1.53 -11.69 2.41
C SER A 21 -1.38 -10.63 3.50
N LEU A 22 -0.30 -10.71 4.28
CA LEU A 22 0.12 -9.68 5.22
C LEU A 22 1.18 -8.77 4.57
N LEU A 23 0.95 -7.47 4.60
CA LEU A 23 1.90 -6.46 4.14
C LEU A 23 2.39 -5.64 5.34
N LEU A 24 3.68 -5.77 5.65
CA LEU A 24 4.35 -4.96 6.66
C LEU A 24 5.07 -3.78 5.99
N ILE A 25 4.78 -2.57 6.47
CA ILE A 25 5.37 -1.32 5.98
C ILE A 25 5.98 -0.59 7.17
N GLY A 26 7.22 -0.13 7.02
CA GLY A 26 7.90 0.71 8.00
C GLY A 26 9.13 1.40 7.40
N GLY A 27 9.77 2.25 8.19
CA GLY A 27 10.99 2.96 7.83
C GLY A 27 10.87 3.80 6.55
N GLU A 28 11.88 3.73 5.71
CA GLU A 28 12.01 4.47 4.44
C GLU A 28 10.82 4.31 3.49
N LEU A 29 10.19 3.13 3.49
CA LEU A 29 9.05 2.85 2.61
C LEU A 29 7.83 3.69 2.99
N GLN A 30 7.62 3.96 4.28
CA GLN A 30 6.52 4.80 4.75
C GLN A 30 6.78 6.29 4.46
N HIS A 31 8.02 6.73 4.65
CA HIS A 31 8.40 8.14 4.48
C HIS A 31 8.45 8.56 3.02
N HIS A 32 9.04 7.75 2.14
CA HIS A 32 9.38 8.17 0.77
C HIS A 32 8.40 7.69 -0.31
N TRP A 33 7.45 6.81 0.02
CA TRP A 33 6.55 6.23 -0.97
C TRP A 33 5.08 6.47 -0.62
N GLN A 34 4.29 6.75 -1.64
CA GLN A 34 2.84 6.76 -1.58
C GLN A 34 2.32 5.37 -1.89
N GLN A 35 1.28 4.96 -1.18
CA GLN A 35 0.66 3.65 -1.31
C GLN A 35 -0.79 3.80 -1.70
N ALA A 36 -1.22 3.05 -2.71
CA ALA A 36 -2.59 3.09 -3.17
C ALA A 36 -3.08 1.70 -3.56
N VAL A 37 -4.38 1.46 -3.35
CA VAL A 37 -5.11 0.36 -3.98
C VAL A 37 -5.66 0.92 -5.31
N PRO A 38 -5.04 0.62 -6.46
CA PRO A 38 -5.49 1.16 -7.74
C PRO A 38 -6.89 0.64 -8.08
N LYS A 39 -7.73 1.53 -8.63
CA LYS A 39 -9.05 1.13 -9.15
C LYS A 39 -8.87 0.14 -10.30
N SER A 40 -9.64 -0.94 -10.27
CA SER A 40 -9.73 -1.87 -11.41
C SER A 40 -10.75 -1.36 -12.42
N LYS A 41 -10.44 -1.52 -13.71
CA LYS A 41 -11.42 -1.32 -14.79
C LYS A 41 -12.39 -2.51 -14.93
N LYS A 42 -11.99 -3.69 -14.43
CA LYS A 42 -12.81 -4.90 -14.44
C LYS A 42 -13.67 -4.95 -13.18
N PRO A 43 -14.92 -5.46 -13.25
CA PRO A 43 -15.70 -5.78 -12.06
C PRO A 43 -14.90 -6.69 -11.13
N MET A 44 -14.84 -6.34 -9.84
CA MET A 44 -14.16 -7.12 -8.81
C MET A 44 -15.10 -7.34 -7.63
N GLY A 45 -14.96 -8.48 -6.95
CA GLY A 45 -15.66 -8.72 -5.69
C GLY A 45 -15.17 -7.79 -4.57
N ALA A 46 -15.92 -7.75 -3.48
CA ALA A 46 -15.54 -6.98 -2.29
C ALA A 46 -14.20 -7.46 -1.72
N ARG A 47 -13.35 -6.52 -1.27
CA ARG A 47 -12.07 -6.79 -0.62
C ARG A 47 -11.98 -6.01 0.69
N ILE A 48 -11.84 -6.72 1.80
CA ILE A 48 -11.65 -6.13 3.13
C ILE A 48 -10.13 -5.98 3.38
N ASN A 49 -9.71 -4.86 3.98
CA ASN A 49 -8.33 -4.61 4.34
C ASN A 49 -8.25 -4.10 5.78
N LEU A 50 -7.64 -4.88 6.67
CA LEU A 50 -7.40 -4.49 8.05
C LEU A 50 -6.02 -3.84 8.14
N THR A 51 -5.95 -2.59 8.63
CA THR A 51 -4.70 -1.85 8.80
C THR A 51 -4.47 -1.59 10.27
N PHE A 52 -3.43 -2.23 10.80
CA PHE A 52 -2.98 -2.01 12.17
C PHE A 52 -1.91 -0.92 12.18
N ARG A 53 -2.01 0.01 13.13
CA ARG A 53 -1.01 1.07 13.34
C ARG A 53 -0.67 1.12 14.82
N PHE A 54 0.62 1.18 15.11
CA PHE A 54 1.09 1.49 16.45
C PHE A 54 1.20 3.00 16.57
N ILE A 55 0.30 3.61 17.34
CA ILE A 55 0.32 5.05 17.63
C ILE A 55 0.96 5.21 18.99
N ARG A 56 2.16 5.82 19.03
CA ARG A 56 2.79 6.19 20.29
C ARG A 56 2.07 7.43 20.84
N SER A 57 1.56 7.35 22.07
CA SER A 57 1.20 8.53 22.85
C SER A 57 2.49 9.27 23.20
N GLN A 58 2.54 10.57 22.89
CA GLN A 58 3.59 11.46 23.40
C GLN A 58 3.38 11.72 24.88
#